data_AF-A0A8H5YKR4-F1
#
_entry.id   AF-A0A8H5YKR4-F1
#
_cell.length_a   1.000
_cell.length_b   1.000
_cell.length_c   1.000
_cell.angle_alpha   90.00
_cell.angle_beta   90.00
_cell.angle_gamma   90.00
#
_symmetry.space_group_name_H-M   'P 1'
#
loop_
_entity.id
_entity.type
_entity.pdbx_description
1 polymer ?
#
loop_
_entity_poly.entity_id
_entity_poly.type
_entity_poly.pdbx_seq_one_letter_code
_entity_poly.pdbx_strand_id
1 'polypeptide(L)'
;MKSTVTLLAITAAVHASPLQRRQDENTHVWDNVETFCNNQAVLLRDPAGAASVWENTTAGNELDIFIAQSWEHELNWLLNLEDNVVGGVSGGPTVGGCGTTEGECRPLGGMNCEDQFNKYGTDKDGNEHILGKTSYWIFQAVEGMQAKFRMLKEKLTSETMVAGFSIPTMVEEFQGNEDQTSDVLKWLAAAIGFGGTLGGNVPVAGPYISGGAGILGGIFSAVADKTAPEEIDTSTISGALVELFVASANQIDATLKLAVGSANSVDDFKALPNPKPNDDWYKSPVAKFFSTGWFLLNEDSIAVDDAIKSITESIKPKIANNVMKAANLRLIADKRVHSREDCGYATGRQWMALRDGEEYCFYIMRYKPFGGNWGESWDEAEEDVYTNMAKYNLGNRDSYYRAILDCALSADKQLVVDNLGFNGIPVCFFDLEAFFIDHNDSPECNSNQINKICPPVKATSIA
;
A
#
# COMPACT_ATOMS: atom_id res chain seq x y z
N MET A 1 -43.77 -27.62 11.01
CA MET A 1 -43.98 -27.29 9.59
C MET A 1 -43.40 -25.94 9.14
N LYS A 2 -42.99 -25.01 10.02
CA LYS A 2 -42.34 -23.74 9.59
C LYS A 2 -40.83 -23.84 9.32
N SER A 3 -40.11 -24.82 9.89
CA SER A 3 -38.65 -24.96 9.73
C SER A 3 -38.22 -25.57 8.38
N THR A 4 -39.04 -26.43 7.81
CA THR A 4 -38.73 -27.15 6.55
C THR A 4 -38.84 -26.23 5.33
N VAL A 5 -39.74 -25.26 5.37
CA VAL A 5 -39.95 -24.28 4.29
C VAL A 5 -38.81 -23.26 4.22
N THR A 6 -38.22 -22.89 5.36
CA THR A 6 -37.07 -21.98 5.41
C THR A 6 -35.79 -22.63 4.88
N LEU A 7 -35.53 -23.90 5.20
CA LEU A 7 -34.40 -24.65 4.62
C LEU A 7 -34.55 -24.87 3.10
N LEU A 8 -35.77 -25.14 2.62
CA LEU A 8 -36.10 -25.28 1.19
C LEU A 8 -35.97 -23.95 0.42
N ALA A 9 -36.29 -22.82 1.05
CA ALA A 9 -36.13 -21.50 0.45
C ALA A 9 -34.65 -21.06 0.35
N ILE A 10 -33.83 -21.43 1.35
CA ILE A 10 -32.38 -21.17 1.33
C ILE A 10 -31.69 -22.06 0.28
N THR A 11 -32.03 -23.35 0.21
CA THR A 11 -31.49 -24.26 -0.83
C THR A 11 -31.92 -23.87 -2.25
N ALA A 12 -33.16 -23.42 -2.46
CA ALA A 12 -33.61 -22.92 -3.76
C ALA A 12 -32.94 -21.60 -4.17
N ALA A 13 -32.66 -20.69 -3.21
CA ALA A 13 -31.91 -19.46 -3.47
C ALA A 13 -30.42 -19.72 -3.74
N VAL A 14 -29.85 -20.77 -3.16
CA VAL A 14 -28.48 -21.22 -3.42
C VAL A 14 -28.36 -21.85 -4.81
N HIS A 15 -29.33 -22.68 -5.24
CA HIS A 15 -29.35 -23.25 -6.60
C HIS A 15 -29.59 -22.23 -7.74
N ALA A 16 -30.18 -21.07 -7.45
CA ALA A 16 -30.33 -19.97 -8.40
C ALA A 16 -29.17 -18.95 -8.35
N SER A 17 -28.17 -19.17 -7.50
CA SER A 17 -27.08 -18.21 -7.30
C SER A 17 -26.05 -18.26 -8.44
N PRO A 18 -25.45 -17.11 -8.81
CA PRO A 18 -24.33 -17.07 -9.76
C PRO A 18 -23.15 -17.97 -9.36
N LEU A 19 -22.98 -18.23 -8.06
CA LEU A 19 -21.92 -19.08 -7.51
C LEU A 19 -22.11 -20.56 -7.88
N GLN A 20 -23.32 -21.09 -7.72
CA GLN A 20 -23.65 -22.47 -8.11
C GLN A 20 -23.45 -22.70 -9.62
N ARG A 21 -23.80 -21.71 -10.45
CA ARG A 21 -23.61 -21.81 -11.90
C ARG A 21 -22.14 -21.89 -12.32
N ARG A 22 -21.24 -21.13 -11.68
CA ARG A 22 -19.79 -21.27 -11.91
C ARG A 22 -19.25 -22.61 -11.46
N GLN A 23 -19.79 -23.12 -10.36
CA GLN A 23 -19.43 -24.43 -9.83
C GLN A 23 -19.77 -25.54 -10.84
N ASP A 24 -20.96 -25.48 -11.43
CA ASP A 24 -21.38 -26.42 -12.48
C ASP A 24 -20.51 -26.33 -13.74
N GLU A 25 -20.09 -25.12 -14.14
CA GLU A 25 -19.21 -24.87 -15.31
C GLU A 25 -17.77 -25.39 -15.10
N ASN A 26 -17.30 -25.48 -13.85
CA ASN A 26 -15.91 -25.84 -13.50
C ASN A 26 -15.73 -27.29 -13.01
N THR A 27 -16.77 -28.11 -13.04
CA THR A 27 -16.76 -29.52 -12.60
C THR A 27 -15.59 -30.35 -13.16
N HIS A 28 -15.16 -30.08 -14.39
CA HIS A 28 -14.03 -30.76 -15.04
C HIS A 28 -12.69 -30.64 -14.29
N VAL A 29 -12.50 -29.63 -13.44
CA VAL A 29 -11.27 -29.44 -12.65
C VAL A 29 -11.17 -30.49 -11.53
N TRP A 30 -12.31 -31.04 -11.08
CA TRP A 30 -12.42 -32.02 -10.00
C TRP A 30 -12.39 -33.47 -10.47
N ASP A 31 -12.34 -33.69 -11.78
CA ASP A 31 -12.39 -35.03 -12.40
C ASP A 31 -11.20 -35.89 -12.02
N ASN A 32 -10.03 -35.28 -11.77
CA ASN A 32 -8.84 -36.00 -11.32
C ASN A 32 -7.86 -35.12 -10.52
N VAL A 33 -7.00 -35.80 -9.76
CA VAL A 33 -5.97 -35.19 -8.90
C VAL A 33 -4.98 -34.34 -9.70
N GLU A 34 -4.60 -34.75 -10.92
CA GLU A 34 -3.62 -34.05 -11.73
C GLU A 34 -4.11 -32.66 -12.18
N THR A 35 -5.37 -32.56 -12.64
CA THR A 35 -6.00 -31.29 -13.02
C THR A 35 -6.28 -30.39 -11.84
N PHE A 36 -6.59 -30.97 -10.68
CA PHE A 36 -6.90 -30.22 -9.47
C PHE A 36 -5.65 -29.71 -8.75
N CYS A 37 -4.58 -30.51 -8.72
CA CYS A 37 -3.36 -30.23 -7.97
C CYS A 37 -2.24 -29.69 -8.86
N ASN A 38 -1.68 -30.56 -9.71
CA ASN A 38 -0.43 -30.30 -10.40
C ASN A 38 -0.56 -29.21 -11.48
N ASN A 39 -1.65 -29.23 -12.25
CA ASN A 39 -1.88 -28.22 -13.29
C ASN A 39 -2.14 -26.83 -12.70
N GLN A 40 -2.81 -26.75 -11.56
CA GLN A 40 -3.08 -25.48 -10.89
C GLN A 40 -1.81 -24.92 -10.22
N ALA A 41 -0.98 -25.77 -9.61
CA ALA A 41 0.25 -25.33 -8.92
C ALA A 41 1.24 -24.59 -9.85
N VAL A 42 1.30 -24.96 -11.14
CA VAL A 42 2.17 -24.29 -12.13
C VAL A 42 1.75 -22.84 -12.37
N LEU A 43 0.47 -22.52 -12.17
CA LEU A 43 -0.09 -21.19 -12.43
C LEU A 43 0.21 -20.17 -11.31
N LEU A 44 0.70 -20.62 -10.15
CA LEU A 44 0.92 -19.78 -8.97
C LEU A 44 2.10 -18.80 -9.08
N ARG A 45 2.85 -18.84 -10.17
CA ARG A 45 3.95 -17.88 -10.44
C ARG A 45 3.45 -16.56 -11.00
N ASP A 46 2.24 -16.54 -11.56
CA ASP A 46 1.68 -15.37 -12.23
C ASP A 46 0.35 -14.95 -11.56
N PRO A 47 0.11 -13.64 -11.34
CA PRO A 47 -1.12 -13.14 -10.76
C PRO A 47 -2.43 -13.59 -11.44
N ALA A 48 -2.48 -13.63 -12.77
CA ALA A 48 -3.66 -14.10 -13.49
C ALA A 48 -3.84 -15.62 -13.32
N GLY A 49 -2.72 -16.34 -13.24
CA GLY A 49 -2.70 -17.76 -12.92
C GLY A 49 -3.26 -18.06 -11.53
N ALA A 50 -2.80 -17.37 -10.47
CA ALA A 50 -3.32 -17.57 -9.11
C ALA A 50 -4.81 -17.20 -8.98
N ALA A 51 -5.26 -16.13 -9.64
CA ALA A 51 -6.69 -15.79 -9.71
C ALA A 51 -7.50 -16.90 -10.41
N SER A 52 -6.97 -17.43 -11.52
CA SER A 52 -7.56 -18.55 -12.24
C SER A 52 -7.65 -19.81 -11.37
N VAL A 53 -6.63 -20.13 -10.57
CA VAL A 53 -6.70 -21.24 -9.61
C VAL A 53 -7.83 -21.02 -8.60
N TRP A 54 -7.91 -19.83 -8.01
CA TRP A 54 -8.95 -19.50 -7.01
C TRP A 54 -10.37 -19.65 -7.57
N GLU A 55 -10.58 -19.26 -8.82
CA GLU A 55 -11.88 -19.33 -9.49
C GLU A 55 -12.21 -20.73 -10.02
N ASN A 56 -11.26 -21.39 -10.69
CA ASN A 56 -11.46 -22.70 -11.33
C ASN A 56 -11.60 -23.83 -10.32
N THR A 57 -10.91 -23.75 -9.19
CA THR A 57 -11.06 -24.72 -8.10
C THR A 57 -12.31 -24.45 -7.26
N THR A 58 -12.99 -23.33 -7.52
CA THR A 58 -14.17 -22.81 -6.80
C THR A 58 -13.93 -22.60 -5.30
N ALA A 59 -12.68 -22.48 -4.87
CA ALA A 59 -12.31 -22.29 -3.46
C ALA A 59 -13.05 -21.09 -2.84
N GLY A 60 -13.13 -19.97 -3.57
CA GLY A 60 -13.86 -18.79 -3.11
C GLY A 60 -15.37 -19.02 -2.95
N ASN A 61 -15.99 -19.76 -3.87
CA ASN A 61 -17.42 -20.07 -3.80
C ASN A 61 -17.73 -20.94 -2.59
N GLU A 62 -16.94 -22.00 -2.39
CA GLU A 62 -17.11 -22.94 -1.29
C GLU A 62 -16.84 -22.27 0.06
N LEU A 63 -15.87 -21.36 0.14
CA LEU A 63 -15.63 -20.54 1.33
C LEU A 63 -16.86 -19.67 1.66
N ASP A 64 -17.41 -18.95 0.68
CA ASP A 64 -18.58 -18.09 0.88
C ASP A 64 -19.83 -18.90 1.28
N ILE A 65 -20.06 -20.04 0.62
CA ILE A 65 -21.15 -20.97 0.93
C ILE A 65 -20.99 -21.54 2.34
N PHE A 66 -19.80 -22.01 2.69
CA PHE A 66 -19.49 -22.57 4.01
C PHE A 66 -19.78 -21.56 5.12
N ILE A 67 -19.27 -20.33 4.98
CA ILE A 67 -19.52 -19.25 5.95
C ILE A 67 -21.01 -18.93 6.05
N ALA A 68 -21.72 -18.83 4.91
CA ALA A 68 -23.14 -18.52 4.91
C ALA A 68 -24.00 -19.62 5.56
N GLN A 69 -23.56 -20.88 5.52
CA GLN A 69 -24.26 -22.03 6.10
C GLN A 69 -23.86 -22.31 7.56
N SER A 70 -22.70 -21.83 7.99
CA SER A 70 -22.23 -21.93 9.37
C SER A 70 -23.13 -21.16 10.33
N TRP A 71 -23.44 -21.75 11.48
CA TRP A 71 -24.22 -21.10 12.54
C TRP A 71 -23.44 -20.00 13.26
N GLU A 72 -22.09 -20.05 13.20
CA GLU A 72 -21.20 -19.00 13.70
C GLU A 72 -20.85 -17.97 12.61
N HIS A 73 -21.35 -18.15 11.40
CA HIS A 73 -20.97 -17.35 10.22
C HIS A 73 -19.44 -17.27 10.06
N GLU A 74 -18.86 -16.06 10.03
CA GLU A 74 -17.43 -15.82 9.94
C GLU A 74 -16.66 -16.13 11.23
N LEU A 75 -17.31 -16.24 12.39
CA LEU A 75 -16.62 -16.51 13.65
C LEU A 75 -16.04 -17.93 13.64
N ASN A 76 -14.76 -18.04 14.00
CA ASN A 76 -13.98 -19.27 14.03
C ASN A 76 -14.04 -20.07 12.71
N TRP A 77 -14.33 -19.43 11.58
CA TRP A 77 -14.62 -20.14 10.32
C TRP A 77 -13.49 -21.10 9.93
N LEU A 78 -12.22 -20.73 10.15
CA LEU A 78 -11.08 -21.56 9.77
C LEU A 78 -10.99 -22.84 10.61
N LEU A 79 -11.22 -22.73 11.92
CA LEU A 79 -11.29 -23.87 12.83
C LEU A 79 -12.47 -24.77 12.46
N ASN A 80 -13.64 -24.16 12.25
CA ASN A 80 -14.85 -24.88 11.87
C ASN A 80 -14.71 -25.58 10.51
N LEU A 81 -13.97 -24.99 9.57
CA LEU A 81 -13.69 -25.58 8.26
C LEU A 81 -12.78 -26.81 8.41
N GLU A 82 -11.69 -26.69 9.17
CA GLU A 82 -10.81 -27.83 9.48
C GLU A 82 -11.58 -28.97 10.15
N ASP A 83 -12.41 -28.66 11.14
CA ASP A 83 -13.24 -29.63 11.86
C ASP A 83 -14.26 -30.32 10.94
N ASN A 84 -14.85 -29.56 10.01
CA ASN A 84 -15.82 -30.08 9.04
C ASN A 84 -15.16 -31.04 8.05
N VAL A 85 -13.99 -30.66 7.51
CA VAL A 85 -13.23 -31.47 6.55
C VAL A 85 -12.73 -32.77 7.19
N VAL A 86 -12.23 -32.72 8.43
CA VAL A 86 -11.67 -33.88 9.13
C VAL A 86 -12.74 -34.75 9.79
N GLY A 87 -13.92 -34.18 10.10
CA GLY A 87 -15.02 -34.88 10.76
C GLY A 87 -14.84 -35.03 12.28
N GLY A 88 -14.21 -34.03 12.91
CA GLY A 88 -13.88 -33.98 14.34
C GLY A 88 -12.48 -34.54 14.66
N VAL A 89 -11.67 -33.74 15.34
CA VAL A 89 -10.22 -34.01 15.50
C VAL A 89 -9.93 -34.93 16.69
N SER A 90 -9.19 -36.02 16.45
CA SER A 90 -8.36 -36.65 17.48
C SER A 90 -6.96 -36.03 17.40
N GLY A 91 -6.73 -34.97 18.18
CA GLY A 91 -5.56 -34.08 18.09
C GLY A 91 -6.03 -32.63 18.13
N GLY A 92 -5.23 -31.68 18.64
CA GLY A 92 -5.64 -30.26 18.63
C GLY A 92 -5.74 -29.71 17.20
N PRO A 93 -6.47 -28.59 17.00
CA PRO A 93 -6.55 -27.93 15.69
C PRO A 93 -5.16 -27.48 15.21
N THR A 94 -4.89 -27.61 13.92
CA THR A 94 -3.57 -27.27 13.33
C THR A 94 -3.52 -25.87 12.72
N VAL A 95 -4.69 -25.22 12.63
CA VAL A 95 -4.83 -23.84 12.13
C VAL A 95 -4.57 -22.75 13.18
N GLY A 96 -4.28 -23.12 14.44
CA GLY A 96 -4.14 -22.16 15.55
C GLY A 96 -3.05 -21.10 15.35
N GLY A 97 -2.00 -21.40 14.58
CA GLY A 97 -0.91 -20.46 14.25
C GLY A 97 -1.19 -19.56 13.05
N CYS A 98 -2.32 -19.70 12.35
CA CYS A 98 -2.61 -18.94 11.14
C CYS A 98 -3.07 -17.49 11.40
N GLY A 99 -3.52 -17.19 12.63
CA GLY A 99 -3.95 -15.85 13.03
C GLY A 99 -2.83 -14.94 13.53
N THR A 100 -1.56 -15.37 13.46
CA THR A 100 -0.41 -14.62 13.97
C THR A 100 0.76 -14.69 12.99
N THR A 101 1.56 -13.63 12.92
CA THR A 101 2.84 -13.68 12.20
C THR A 101 3.88 -14.55 12.92
N GLU A 102 3.66 -14.77 14.22
CA GLU A 102 4.50 -15.62 15.07
C GLU A 102 3.90 -17.03 15.12
N GLY A 103 4.64 -18.05 14.68
CA GLY A 103 4.20 -19.45 14.68
C GLY A 103 4.15 -20.08 13.30
N GLU A 104 3.81 -21.37 13.27
CA GLU A 104 3.59 -22.11 12.03
C GLU A 104 2.09 -22.17 11.72
N CYS A 105 1.71 -21.69 10.54
CA CYS A 105 0.40 -21.96 9.96
C CYS A 105 0.53 -23.21 9.08
N ARG A 106 -0.07 -24.32 9.51
CA ARG A 106 -0.07 -25.58 8.76
C ARG A 106 -1.41 -26.28 8.90
N PRO A 107 -2.48 -25.77 8.25
CA PRO A 107 -3.76 -26.46 8.20
C PRO A 107 -3.57 -27.92 7.76
N LEU A 108 -4.31 -28.84 8.40
CA LEU A 108 -4.18 -30.28 8.22
C LEU A 108 -2.75 -30.83 8.38
N GLY A 109 -1.88 -30.13 9.10
CA GLY A 109 -0.47 -30.50 9.28
C GLY A 109 0.40 -30.33 8.03
N GLY A 110 -0.01 -29.48 7.07
CA GLY A 110 0.75 -29.27 5.83
C GLY A 110 0.62 -30.44 4.85
N MET A 111 -0.54 -31.09 4.84
CA MET A 111 -0.86 -32.17 3.90
C MET A 111 -0.77 -31.67 2.46
N ASN A 112 -0.15 -32.43 1.58
CA ASN A 112 -0.08 -32.07 0.15
C ASN A 112 -1.45 -32.23 -0.53
N CYS A 113 -1.60 -31.61 -1.71
CA CYS A 113 -2.86 -31.58 -2.44
C CYS A 113 -3.40 -32.97 -2.78
N GLU A 114 -2.53 -33.89 -3.23
CA GLU A 114 -2.95 -35.22 -3.67
C GLU A 114 -3.47 -36.05 -2.48
N ASP A 115 -2.76 -36.02 -1.36
CA ASP A 115 -3.14 -36.70 -0.13
C ASP A 115 -4.46 -36.15 0.42
N GLN A 116 -4.64 -34.82 0.42
CA GLN A 116 -5.88 -34.20 0.88
C GLN A 116 -7.06 -34.55 -0.02
N PHE A 117 -6.89 -34.46 -1.34
CA PHE A 117 -7.91 -34.79 -2.31
C PHE A 117 -8.35 -36.25 -2.17
N ASN A 118 -7.40 -37.18 -2.03
CA ASN A 118 -7.69 -38.60 -1.89
C ASN A 118 -8.34 -38.94 -0.54
N LYS A 119 -7.96 -38.23 0.53
CA LYS A 119 -8.43 -38.53 1.88
C LYS A 119 -9.78 -37.92 2.21
N TYR A 120 -10.03 -36.69 1.76
CA TYR A 120 -11.22 -35.91 2.15
C TYR A 120 -12.13 -35.54 0.97
N GLY A 121 -11.75 -35.87 -0.27
CA GLY A 121 -12.54 -35.56 -1.46
C GLY A 121 -13.78 -36.44 -1.65
N THR A 122 -13.95 -37.49 -0.85
CA THR A 122 -15.18 -38.28 -0.74
C THR A 122 -15.65 -38.37 0.70
N ASP A 123 -16.96 -38.36 0.90
CA ASP A 123 -17.56 -38.55 2.22
C ASP A 123 -17.49 -40.03 2.67
N LYS A 124 -17.99 -40.32 3.88
CA LYS A 124 -18.00 -41.67 4.46
C LYS A 124 -18.86 -42.67 3.68
N ASP A 125 -19.80 -42.17 2.89
CA ASP A 125 -20.74 -42.97 2.09
C ASP A 125 -20.24 -43.14 0.64
N GLY A 126 -19.06 -42.57 0.31
CA GLY A 126 -18.43 -42.64 -1.00
C GLY A 126 -18.96 -41.63 -2.01
N ASN A 127 -19.75 -40.64 -1.59
CA ASN A 127 -20.18 -39.54 -2.45
C ASN A 127 -19.09 -38.46 -2.51
N GLU A 128 -19.15 -37.63 -3.55
CA GLU A 128 -18.24 -36.51 -3.69
C GLU A 128 -18.42 -35.49 -2.56
N HIS A 129 -17.32 -35.14 -1.89
CA HIS A 129 -17.29 -34.13 -0.86
C HIS A 129 -16.54 -32.89 -1.39
N ILE A 130 -17.30 -32.00 -2.02
CA ILE A 130 -16.75 -30.83 -2.73
C ILE A 130 -15.90 -29.97 -1.80
N LEU A 131 -16.42 -29.60 -0.62
CA LEU A 131 -15.68 -28.82 0.37
C LEU A 131 -14.38 -29.52 0.81
N GLY A 132 -14.39 -30.85 0.95
CA GLY A 132 -13.20 -31.63 1.25
C GLY A 132 -12.12 -31.56 0.15
N LYS A 133 -12.52 -31.51 -1.12
CA LYS A 133 -11.61 -31.26 -2.25
C LYS A 133 -11.09 -29.82 -2.26
N THR A 134 -12.00 -28.85 -2.29
CA THR A 134 -11.69 -27.43 -2.51
C THR A 134 -11.00 -26.76 -1.33
N SER A 135 -11.18 -27.27 -0.11
CA SER A 135 -10.53 -26.76 1.11
C SER A 135 -9.02 -26.73 1.04
N TYR A 136 -8.36 -27.55 0.19
CA TYR A 136 -6.91 -27.47 0.00
C TYR A 136 -6.49 -26.07 -0.45
N TRP A 137 -7.15 -25.53 -1.47
CA TRP A 137 -6.83 -24.20 -2.01
C TRP A 137 -7.23 -23.08 -1.05
N ILE A 138 -8.27 -23.29 -0.23
CA ILE A 138 -8.61 -22.35 0.86
C ILE A 138 -7.48 -22.35 1.91
N PHE A 139 -7.02 -23.51 2.36
CA PHE A 139 -5.93 -23.64 3.32
C PHE A 139 -4.61 -23.11 2.79
N GLN A 140 -4.28 -23.37 1.52
CA GLN A 140 -3.10 -22.79 0.87
C GLN A 140 -3.16 -21.26 0.81
N ALA A 141 -4.35 -20.68 0.56
CA ALA A 141 -4.50 -19.22 0.60
C ALA A 141 -4.31 -18.68 2.03
N VAL A 142 -4.73 -19.41 3.06
CA VAL A 142 -4.52 -19.02 4.47
C VAL A 142 -3.04 -19.13 4.87
N GLU A 143 -2.35 -20.21 4.48
CA GLU A 143 -0.90 -20.36 4.67
C GLU A 143 -0.15 -19.21 3.96
N GLY A 144 -0.47 -18.98 2.70
CA GLY A 144 0.14 -17.94 1.89
C GLY A 144 -0.15 -16.52 2.39
N MET A 145 -1.31 -16.28 3.02
CA MET A 145 -1.61 -15.03 3.72
C MET A 145 -0.69 -14.83 4.92
N GLN A 146 -0.60 -15.82 5.80
CA GLN A 146 0.23 -15.73 7.01
C GLN A 146 1.69 -15.48 6.64
N ALA A 147 2.21 -16.20 5.66
CA ALA A 147 3.59 -16.06 5.23
C ALA A 147 3.88 -14.70 4.59
N LYS A 148 3.02 -14.21 3.70
CA LYS A 148 3.17 -12.88 3.08
C LYS A 148 3.08 -11.76 4.11
N PHE A 149 2.21 -11.86 5.12
CA PHE A 149 2.10 -10.84 6.16
C PHE A 149 3.28 -10.89 7.14
N ARG A 150 3.82 -12.08 7.43
CA ARG A 150 5.09 -12.23 8.15
C ARG A 150 6.23 -11.56 7.39
N MET A 151 6.38 -11.86 6.09
CA MET A 151 7.39 -11.22 5.22
C MET A 151 7.26 -9.70 5.20
N LEU A 152 6.03 -9.18 5.10
CA LEU A 152 5.76 -7.75 5.14
C LEU A 152 6.19 -7.13 6.47
N LYS A 153 5.81 -7.73 7.61
CA LYS A 153 6.20 -7.26 8.95
C LYS A 153 7.71 -7.27 9.13
N GLU A 154 8.41 -8.30 8.64
CA GLU A 154 9.88 -8.39 8.66
C GLU A 154 10.54 -7.29 7.80
N LYS A 155 10.10 -7.12 6.55
CA LYS A 155 10.63 -6.08 5.64
C LYS A 155 10.36 -4.66 6.18
N LEU A 156 9.17 -4.39 6.72
CA LEU A 156 8.86 -3.12 7.38
C LEU A 156 9.75 -2.85 8.59
N THR A 157 10.02 -3.87 9.39
CA THR A 157 10.93 -3.75 10.55
C THR A 157 12.32 -3.35 10.07
N SER A 158 12.86 -4.07 9.09
CA SER A 158 14.19 -3.82 8.53
C SER A 158 14.30 -2.41 7.95
N GLU A 159 13.30 -1.98 7.17
CA GLU A 159 13.32 -0.69 6.49
C GLU A 159 13.08 0.49 7.44
N THR A 160 12.25 0.30 8.46
CA THR A 160 12.10 1.31 9.53
C THR A 160 13.42 1.50 10.27
N MET A 161 14.15 0.40 10.56
CA MET A 161 15.48 0.49 11.17
C MET A 161 16.47 1.21 10.24
N VAL A 162 16.53 0.83 8.96
CA VAL A 162 17.43 1.45 7.97
C VAL A 162 17.12 2.94 7.79
N ALA A 163 15.84 3.30 7.68
CA ALA A 163 15.39 4.68 7.57
C ALA A 163 15.76 5.46 8.84
N GLY A 164 15.48 4.90 10.03
CA GLY A 164 15.87 5.48 11.32
C GLY A 164 17.36 5.78 11.42
N PHE A 165 18.22 4.85 10.97
CA PHE A 165 19.67 5.08 10.92
C PHE A 165 20.11 6.09 9.86
N SER A 166 19.32 6.26 8.79
CA SER A 166 19.66 7.16 7.69
C SER A 166 19.25 8.62 7.95
N ILE A 167 18.27 8.87 8.83
CA ILE A 167 17.76 10.22 9.13
C ILE A 167 18.86 11.16 9.63
N PRO A 168 19.71 10.80 10.61
CA PRO A 168 20.78 11.69 11.06
C PRO A 168 21.72 12.10 9.92
N THR A 169 22.04 11.16 9.02
CA THR A 169 22.82 11.44 7.82
C THR A 169 22.07 12.36 6.84
N MET A 170 20.77 12.16 6.63
CA MET A 170 19.95 13.06 5.80
C MET A 170 19.92 14.48 6.38
N VAL A 171 19.78 14.60 7.71
CA VAL A 171 19.78 15.88 8.43
C VAL A 171 21.09 16.62 8.22
N GLU A 172 22.22 15.93 8.34
CA GLU A 172 23.54 16.48 8.05
C GLU A 172 23.68 16.88 6.56
N GLU A 173 23.32 15.98 5.65
CA GLU A 173 23.48 16.13 4.20
C GLU A 173 22.62 17.23 3.59
N PHE A 174 21.44 17.50 4.15
CA PHE A 174 20.58 18.61 3.71
C PHE A 174 20.70 19.85 4.61
N GLN A 175 21.43 19.77 5.72
CA GLN A 175 21.52 20.81 6.76
C GLN A 175 20.13 21.17 7.31
N GLY A 176 19.31 20.15 7.57
CA GLY A 176 17.95 20.27 8.09
C GLY A 176 17.87 19.99 9.59
N ASN A 177 16.69 19.55 10.04
CA ASN A 177 16.48 18.97 11.35
C ASN A 177 15.42 17.85 11.28
N GLU A 178 15.14 17.22 12.42
CA GLU A 178 14.12 16.16 12.52
C GLU A 178 12.75 16.68 13.01
N ASP A 179 12.59 17.99 13.19
CA ASP A 179 11.37 18.57 13.74
C ASP A 179 10.20 18.26 12.79
N GLN A 180 9.07 17.80 13.34
CA GLN A 180 7.93 17.38 12.55
C GLN A 180 7.43 18.51 11.64
N THR A 181 7.10 18.18 10.38
CA THR A 181 6.53 19.12 9.41
C THR A 181 5.25 18.66 8.71
N SER A 182 4.63 17.53 9.09
CA SER A 182 3.26 17.11 8.67
C SER A 182 2.87 15.70 9.17
N ASP A 183 1.57 15.34 9.07
CA ASP A 183 0.93 14.05 9.37
C ASP A 183 1.68 12.82 8.79
N VAL A 184 2.60 12.25 9.56
CA VAL A 184 3.49 11.16 9.12
C VAL A 184 2.73 9.92 8.62
N LEU A 185 1.60 9.65 9.27
CA LEU A 185 0.76 8.49 9.02
C LEU A 185 0.00 8.59 7.70
N LYS A 186 -0.54 9.77 7.39
CA LYS A 186 -1.29 10.00 6.14
C LYS A 186 -0.40 9.81 4.93
N TRP A 187 0.84 10.30 4.99
CA TRP A 187 1.75 10.10 3.88
C TRP A 187 2.28 8.67 3.81
N LEU A 188 2.40 7.92 4.92
CA LEU A 188 2.68 6.49 4.79
C LEU A 188 1.54 5.73 4.11
N ALA A 189 0.29 5.96 4.52
CA ALA A 189 -0.86 5.33 3.87
C ALA A 189 -0.90 5.67 2.37
N ALA A 190 -0.57 6.91 2.00
CA ALA A 190 -0.33 7.29 0.61
C ALA A 190 0.84 6.52 -0.02
N ALA A 191 2.00 6.44 0.62
CA ALA A 191 3.16 5.70 0.12
C ALA A 191 2.84 4.21 -0.20
N ILE A 192 1.91 3.62 0.56
CA ILE A 192 1.55 2.22 0.49
C ILE A 192 0.40 1.94 -0.47
N GLY A 193 -0.61 2.82 -0.51
CA GLY A 193 -1.75 2.69 -1.42
C GLY A 193 -1.37 2.76 -2.91
N PHE A 194 -0.20 3.30 -3.26
CA PHE A 194 0.15 3.64 -4.65
C PHE A 194 1.28 2.85 -5.31
N GLY A 195 1.61 1.64 -4.81
CA GLY A 195 2.20 0.58 -5.65
C GLY A 195 3.14 1.03 -6.77
N GLY A 196 4.30 1.60 -6.46
CA GLY A 196 5.42 1.85 -7.38
C GLY A 196 5.53 3.25 -8.02
N THR A 197 4.56 4.16 -7.87
CA THR A 197 4.57 5.43 -8.61
C THR A 197 5.55 6.50 -8.08
N LEU A 198 5.91 6.43 -6.79
CA LEU A 198 6.63 7.50 -6.10
C LEU A 198 8.13 7.61 -6.43
N GLY A 199 8.70 6.60 -7.10
CA GLY A 199 10.12 6.53 -7.47
C GLY A 199 10.43 6.77 -8.96
N GLY A 200 9.43 7.10 -9.78
CA GLY A 200 9.62 7.43 -11.20
C GLY A 200 10.18 6.31 -12.09
N ASN A 201 10.16 5.04 -11.64
CA ASN A 201 10.74 3.91 -12.39
C ASN A 201 10.00 2.57 -12.28
N VAL A 202 8.83 2.49 -11.62
CA VAL A 202 8.07 1.23 -11.60
C VAL A 202 6.85 1.40 -12.52
N PRO A 203 6.74 0.61 -13.60
CA PRO A 203 5.60 0.66 -14.50
C PRO A 203 4.30 0.51 -13.70
N VAL A 204 3.31 1.35 -14.03
CA VAL A 204 1.93 1.25 -13.53
C VAL A 204 1.53 -0.21 -13.52
N ALA A 205 1.43 -0.75 -12.32
CA ALA A 205 1.31 -2.16 -12.07
C ALA A 205 0.00 -2.65 -12.72
N GLY A 206 0.09 -3.65 -13.60
CA GLY A 206 -1.07 -4.18 -14.34
C GLY A 206 -2.21 -4.64 -13.41
N PRO A 207 -3.42 -4.92 -13.97
CA PRO A 207 -4.65 -5.13 -13.22
C PRO A 207 -4.62 -6.26 -12.17
N TYR A 208 -3.58 -7.08 -12.10
CA TYR A 208 -3.45 -8.19 -11.16
C TYR A 208 -2.47 -7.94 -10.00
N ILE A 209 -1.60 -6.92 -10.09
CA ILE A 209 -0.86 -6.38 -8.92
C ILE A 209 -1.84 -5.61 -7.99
N SER A 210 -2.98 -5.17 -8.55
CA SER A 210 -4.06 -4.47 -7.84
C SER A 210 -4.62 -5.21 -6.63
N GLY A 211 -4.64 -6.56 -6.65
CA GLY A 211 -5.23 -7.34 -5.56
C GLY A 211 -4.39 -7.29 -4.28
N GLY A 212 -3.08 -7.53 -4.41
CA GLY A 212 -2.13 -7.40 -3.31
C GLY A 212 -1.99 -5.95 -2.85
N ALA A 213 -1.83 -5.01 -3.79
CA ALA A 213 -1.76 -3.58 -3.49
C ALA A 213 -3.04 -3.06 -2.81
N GLY A 214 -4.22 -3.54 -3.21
CA GLY A 214 -5.49 -3.16 -2.59
C GLY A 214 -5.65 -3.71 -1.17
N ILE A 215 -5.21 -4.94 -0.90
CA ILE A 215 -5.18 -5.52 0.45
C ILE A 215 -4.25 -4.69 1.35
N LEU A 216 -3.03 -4.45 0.89
CA LEU A 216 -2.04 -3.68 1.66
C LEU A 216 -2.52 -2.25 1.85
N GLY A 217 -2.95 -1.57 0.79
CA GLY A 217 -3.54 -0.23 0.85
C GLY A 217 -4.67 -0.16 1.89
N GLY A 218 -5.60 -1.11 1.89
CA GLY A 218 -6.69 -1.16 2.89
C GLY A 218 -6.19 -1.32 4.34
N ILE A 219 -5.17 -2.15 4.58
CA ILE A 219 -4.55 -2.32 5.91
C ILE A 219 -3.97 -0.99 6.41
N PHE A 220 -3.22 -0.29 5.57
CA PHE A 220 -2.54 0.94 5.97
C PHE A 220 -3.46 2.16 6.00
N SER A 221 -4.50 2.20 5.16
CA SER A 221 -5.58 3.19 5.31
C SER A 221 -6.27 3.04 6.67
N ALA A 222 -6.50 1.81 7.14
CA ALA A 222 -7.07 1.59 8.47
C ALA A 222 -6.13 2.04 9.61
N VAL A 223 -4.81 1.97 9.43
CA VAL A 223 -3.84 2.57 10.37
C VAL A 223 -4.01 4.08 10.40
N ALA A 224 -4.03 4.72 9.23
CA ALA A 224 -4.19 6.17 9.12
C ALA A 224 -5.51 6.66 9.74
N ASP A 225 -6.63 5.98 9.50
CA ASP A 225 -7.93 6.36 10.05
C ASP A 225 -7.99 6.27 11.58
N LYS A 226 -7.41 5.20 12.17
CA LYS A 226 -7.40 5.01 13.64
C LYS A 226 -6.52 5.99 14.38
N THR A 227 -5.53 6.55 13.70
CA THR A 227 -4.53 7.45 14.26
C THR A 227 -4.75 8.90 13.84
N ALA A 228 -5.71 9.18 12.97
CA ALA A 228 -6.05 10.53 12.49
C ALA A 228 -6.42 11.58 13.56
N PRO A 229 -6.95 11.24 14.75
CA PRO A 229 -7.19 12.22 15.82
C PRO A 229 -6.13 12.23 16.93
N GLU A 230 -5.23 11.25 17.01
CA GLU A 230 -4.08 11.28 17.90
C GLU A 230 -2.90 11.81 17.07
N GLU A 231 -2.66 13.13 17.13
CA GLU A 231 -1.34 13.65 16.74
C GLU A 231 -0.31 12.77 17.44
N ILE A 232 0.46 12.00 16.66
CA ILE A 232 1.59 11.26 17.20
C ILE A 232 2.49 12.32 17.85
N ASP A 233 2.41 12.42 19.18
CA ASP A 233 3.10 13.40 20.03
C ASP A 233 4.57 12.99 20.15
N THR A 234 5.25 12.96 19.00
CA THR A 234 6.68 12.70 18.92
C THR A 234 7.36 13.93 18.37
N SER A 235 8.37 14.41 19.08
CA SER A 235 9.12 15.60 18.70
C SER A 235 10.00 15.41 17.45
N THR A 236 10.10 14.19 16.89
CA THR A 236 11.03 13.86 15.78
C THR A 236 10.41 12.93 14.73
N ILE A 237 10.88 13.05 13.48
CA ILE A 237 10.54 12.13 12.37
C ILE A 237 10.91 10.67 12.72
N SER A 238 12.05 10.44 13.38
CA SER A 238 12.49 9.12 13.81
C SER A 238 11.54 8.47 14.81
N GLY A 239 11.04 9.23 15.79
CA GLY A 239 10.02 8.77 16.75
C GLY A 239 8.70 8.42 16.07
N ALA A 240 8.23 9.29 15.18
CA ALA A 240 7.00 9.06 14.42
C ALA A 240 7.05 7.80 13.56
N LEU A 241 8.20 7.49 12.94
CA LEU A 241 8.39 6.26 12.16
C LEU A 241 8.31 4.99 13.01
N VAL A 242 8.85 5.02 14.23
CA VAL A 242 8.80 3.86 15.15
C VAL A 242 7.36 3.59 15.59
N GLU A 243 6.61 4.62 15.99
CA GLU A 243 5.22 4.46 16.41
C GLU A 243 4.33 3.99 15.27
N LEU A 244 4.55 4.55 14.07
CA LEU A 244 3.89 4.12 12.85
C LEU A 244 4.18 2.66 12.50
N PHE A 245 5.43 2.21 12.65
CA PHE A 245 5.78 0.81 12.47
C PHE A 245 5.01 -0.08 13.46
N VAL A 246 4.98 0.29 14.74
CA VAL A 246 4.25 -0.45 15.77
C VAL A 246 2.75 -0.52 15.43
N ALA A 247 2.14 0.61 15.03
CA ALA A 247 0.73 0.66 14.64
C ALA A 247 0.46 -0.23 13.41
N SER A 248 1.36 -0.22 12.42
CA SER A 248 1.25 -1.04 11.21
C SER A 248 1.40 -2.52 11.51
N ALA A 249 2.39 -2.91 12.30
CA ALA A 249 2.60 -4.29 12.72
C ALA A 249 1.39 -4.83 13.49
N ASN A 250 0.83 -4.03 14.41
CA ASN A 250 -0.37 -4.38 15.16
C ASN A 250 -1.60 -4.51 14.24
N GLN A 251 -1.73 -3.66 13.23
CA GLN A 251 -2.83 -3.73 12.28
C GLN A 251 -2.71 -4.95 11.35
N ILE A 252 -1.49 -5.32 10.93
CA ILE A 252 -1.24 -6.57 10.20
C ILE A 252 -1.67 -7.78 11.05
N ASP A 253 -1.28 -7.82 12.32
CA ASP A 253 -1.67 -8.90 13.24
C ASP A 253 -3.20 -8.92 13.48
N ALA A 254 -3.83 -7.74 13.60
CA ALA A 254 -5.28 -7.63 13.74
C ALA A 254 -6.02 -8.12 12.49
N THR A 255 -5.53 -7.77 11.29
CA THR A 255 -6.09 -8.24 10.03
C THR A 255 -5.92 -9.76 9.87
N LEU A 256 -4.78 -10.34 10.26
CA LEU A 256 -4.60 -11.82 10.26
C LEU A 256 -5.63 -12.51 11.16
N LYS A 257 -5.75 -12.07 12.41
CA LYS A 257 -6.72 -12.62 13.37
C LYS A 257 -8.13 -12.55 12.81
N LEU A 258 -8.51 -11.40 12.29
CA LEU A 258 -9.83 -11.19 11.71
C LEU A 258 -10.05 -12.08 10.48
N ALA A 259 -9.08 -12.16 9.57
CA ALA A 259 -9.18 -12.95 8.35
C ALA A 259 -9.36 -14.45 8.62
N VAL A 260 -8.83 -14.98 9.73
CA VAL A 260 -9.00 -16.40 10.12
C VAL A 260 -10.21 -16.67 11.03
N GLY A 261 -11.06 -15.67 11.29
CA GLY A 261 -12.29 -15.85 12.08
C GLY A 261 -12.17 -15.47 13.55
N SER A 262 -11.04 -14.91 13.99
CA SER A 262 -10.85 -14.48 15.38
C SER A 262 -11.35 -13.03 15.56
N ALA A 263 -12.62 -12.90 15.92
CA ALA A 263 -13.29 -11.63 16.18
C ALA A 263 -14.24 -11.72 17.38
N ASN A 264 -14.70 -10.58 17.88
CA ASN A 264 -15.71 -10.53 18.95
C ASN A 264 -17.14 -10.50 18.38
N SER A 265 -17.30 -10.03 17.15
CA SER A 265 -18.58 -9.95 16.47
C SER A 265 -18.46 -10.16 14.95
N VAL A 266 -19.56 -10.54 14.30
CA VAL A 266 -19.65 -10.66 12.84
C VAL A 266 -19.48 -9.30 12.13
N ASP A 267 -19.83 -8.20 12.80
CA ASP A 267 -19.67 -6.86 12.22
C ASP A 267 -18.20 -6.45 12.10
N ASP A 268 -17.32 -6.99 12.95
CA ASP A 268 -15.88 -6.67 12.95
C ASP A 268 -15.25 -7.01 11.60
N PHE A 269 -15.74 -8.03 10.90
CA PHE A 269 -15.21 -8.50 9.61
C PHE A 269 -15.37 -7.49 8.47
N LYS A 270 -16.23 -6.48 8.61
CA LYS A 270 -16.34 -5.36 7.66
C LYS A 270 -15.06 -4.52 7.56
N ALA A 271 -14.17 -4.64 8.55
CA ALA A 271 -12.86 -4.01 8.53
C ALA A 271 -11.83 -4.74 7.65
N LEU A 272 -12.15 -5.92 7.11
CA LEU A 272 -11.27 -6.59 6.16
C LEU A 272 -11.23 -5.82 4.83
N PRO A 273 -10.04 -5.59 4.25
CA PRO A 273 -9.92 -5.00 2.93
C PRO A 273 -10.72 -5.77 1.87
N ASN A 274 -11.47 -5.05 1.03
CA ASN A 274 -12.08 -5.65 -0.15
C ASN A 274 -11.28 -5.26 -1.40
N PRO A 275 -10.41 -6.15 -1.93
CA PRO A 275 -9.59 -5.84 -3.09
C PRO A 275 -10.39 -5.73 -4.40
N LYS A 276 -11.65 -6.20 -4.44
CA LYS A 276 -12.55 -6.04 -5.58
C LYS A 276 -13.86 -5.38 -5.11
N PRO A 277 -13.87 -4.08 -4.78
CA PRO A 277 -15.03 -3.41 -4.20
C PRO A 277 -16.24 -3.31 -5.15
N ASN A 278 -15.99 -3.30 -6.46
CA ASN A 278 -17.02 -3.25 -7.50
C ASN A 278 -17.53 -4.64 -7.91
N ASP A 279 -16.99 -5.69 -7.27
CA ASP A 279 -17.35 -7.07 -7.49
C ASP A 279 -18.18 -7.57 -6.29
N ASP A 280 -19.46 -7.82 -6.56
CA ASP A 280 -20.43 -8.27 -5.56
C ASP A 280 -20.70 -9.79 -5.63
N TRP A 281 -19.82 -10.59 -6.24
CA TRP A 281 -20.06 -12.03 -6.37
C TRP A 281 -20.04 -12.78 -5.03
N TYR A 282 -19.16 -12.40 -4.11
CA TYR A 282 -19.08 -12.97 -2.76
C TYR A 282 -19.87 -12.14 -1.75
N LYS A 283 -20.48 -12.77 -0.75
CA LYS A 283 -21.26 -12.08 0.28
C LYS A 283 -20.47 -11.80 1.55
N SER A 284 -19.72 -12.81 2.02
CA SER A 284 -18.93 -12.71 3.24
C SER A 284 -17.74 -11.77 3.07
N PRO A 285 -17.44 -10.89 4.05
CA PRO A 285 -16.23 -10.09 4.02
C PRO A 285 -14.94 -10.92 3.95
N VAL A 286 -14.93 -12.13 4.54
CA VAL A 286 -13.79 -13.05 4.47
C VAL A 286 -13.60 -13.54 3.03
N ALA A 287 -14.66 -14.01 2.37
CA ALA A 287 -14.57 -14.47 0.98
C ALA A 287 -14.16 -13.33 0.04
N LYS A 288 -14.65 -12.10 0.27
CA LYS A 288 -14.24 -10.89 -0.46
C LYS A 288 -12.74 -10.61 -0.27
N PHE A 289 -12.20 -10.75 0.93
CA PHE A 289 -10.78 -10.55 1.22
C PHE A 289 -9.87 -11.51 0.43
N PHE A 290 -10.26 -12.78 0.27
CA PHE A 290 -9.50 -13.78 -0.51
C PHE A 290 -9.79 -13.77 -2.02
N SER A 291 -10.75 -12.96 -2.49
CA SER A 291 -11.37 -13.02 -3.83
C SER A 291 -10.44 -12.87 -5.06
N THR A 292 -9.22 -12.39 -4.86
CA THR A 292 -8.25 -12.18 -5.95
C THR A 292 -7.35 -13.40 -6.19
N GLY A 293 -7.31 -14.37 -5.28
CA GLY A 293 -6.32 -15.43 -5.30
C GLY A 293 -4.90 -14.96 -4.98
N TRP A 294 -4.70 -13.68 -4.59
CA TRP A 294 -3.38 -13.10 -4.31
C TRP A 294 -2.55 -13.95 -3.34
N PHE A 295 -3.19 -14.49 -2.31
CA PHE A 295 -2.50 -15.26 -1.29
C PHE A 295 -1.97 -16.61 -1.79
N LEU A 296 -2.49 -17.13 -2.90
CA LEU A 296 -1.97 -18.32 -3.56
C LEU A 296 -0.69 -18.08 -4.37
N LEU A 297 -0.34 -16.83 -4.66
CA LEU A 297 0.90 -16.55 -5.39
C LEU A 297 2.12 -17.05 -4.62
N ASN A 298 3.09 -17.58 -5.35
CA ASN A 298 4.35 -17.96 -4.74
C ASN A 298 5.05 -16.73 -4.12
N GLU A 299 5.68 -16.95 -2.98
CA GLU A 299 6.39 -15.91 -2.22
C GLU A 299 7.55 -15.28 -3.01
N ASP A 300 8.17 -16.05 -3.92
CA ASP A 300 9.27 -15.61 -4.78
C ASP A 300 8.80 -14.91 -6.07
N SER A 301 7.50 -14.68 -6.22
CA SER A 301 6.97 -13.98 -7.39
C SER A 301 7.34 -12.50 -7.37
N ILE A 302 7.75 -11.99 -8.55
CA ILE A 302 8.10 -10.56 -8.74
C ILE A 302 6.97 -9.65 -8.27
N ALA A 303 5.71 -10.05 -8.46
CA ALA A 303 4.56 -9.27 -8.02
C ALA A 303 4.51 -9.09 -6.49
N VAL A 304 4.80 -10.14 -5.72
CA VAL A 304 4.85 -10.08 -4.25
C VAL A 304 6.01 -9.18 -3.81
N ASP A 305 7.17 -9.32 -4.44
CA ASP A 305 8.31 -8.47 -4.15
C ASP A 305 8.06 -7.00 -4.50
N ASP A 306 7.48 -6.70 -5.66
CA ASP A 306 7.16 -5.33 -6.10
C ASP A 306 6.14 -4.67 -5.18
N ALA A 307 5.10 -5.41 -4.74
CA ALA A 307 4.11 -4.91 -3.81
C ALA A 307 4.74 -4.53 -2.46
N ILE A 308 5.64 -5.36 -1.93
CA ILE A 308 6.32 -5.05 -0.66
C ILE A 308 7.39 -3.96 -0.84
N LYS A 309 8.12 -3.97 -1.96
CA LYS A 309 9.17 -2.99 -2.28
C LYS A 309 8.59 -1.59 -2.49
N SER A 310 7.43 -1.48 -3.11
CA SER A 310 6.73 -0.19 -3.25
C SER A 310 6.50 0.50 -1.90
N ILE A 311 6.18 -0.28 -0.87
CA ILE A 311 5.92 0.23 0.48
C ILE A 311 7.19 0.82 1.08
N THR A 312 8.33 0.17 0.86
CA THR A 312 9.57 0.52 1.54
C THR A 312 10.35 1.60 0.79
N GLU A 313 10.32 1.61 -0.54
CA GLU A 313 11.06 2.58 -1.37
C GLU A 313 10.45 3.99 -1.39
N SER A 314 9.17 4.14 -1.04
CA SER A 314 8.46 5.41 -1.02
C SER A 314 8.65 6.22 0.27
N ILE A 315 9.04 5.56 1.36
CA ILE A 315 9.29 6.18 2.67
C ILE A 315 10.50 7.11 2.61
N LYS A 316 11.61 6.60 2.09
CA LYS A 316 12.91 7.30 2.01
C LYS A 316 12.84 8.68 1.32
N PRO A 317 12.27 8.82 0.10
CA PRO A 317 12.16 10.13 -0.56
C PRO A 317 11.26 11.11 0.20
N LYS A 318 10.21 10.65 0.89
CA LYS A 318 9.35 11.55 1.67
C LYS A 318 10.04 12.05 2.94
N ILE A 319 10.80 11.20 3.63
CA ILE A 319 11.66 11.64 4.74
C ILE A 319 12.64 12.71 4.23
N ALA A 320 13.32 12.45 3.12
CA ALA A 320 14.24 13.41 2.52
C ALA A 320 13.56 14.75 2.18
N ASN A 321 12.36 14.75 1.59
CA ASN A 321 11.56 15.95 1.36
C ASN A 321 11.29 16.74 2.65
N ASN A 322 10.91 16.06 3.73
CA ASN A 322 10.62 16.72 5.01
C ASN A 322 11.88 17.31 5.65
N VAL A 323 13.01 16.60 5.58
CA VAL A 323 14.31 17.14 6.02
C VAL A 323 14.71 18.34 5.16
N MET A 324 14.53 18.29 3.84
CA MET A 324 14.77 19.43 2.94
C MET A 324 13.89 20.64 3.31
N LYS A 325 12.60 20.41 3.59
CA LYS A 325 11.65 21.45 4.03
C LYS A 325 12.11 22.12 5.32
N ALA A 326 12.50 21.32 6.31
CA ALA A 326 13.08 21.78 7.58
C ALA A 326 14.39 22.55 7.38
N ALA A 327 15.18 22.18 6.38
CA ALA A 327 16.40 22.86 5.97
C ALA A 327 16.15 24.21 5.24
N ASN A 328 14.89 24.64 5.16
CA ASN A 328 14.43 25.81 4.39
C ASN A 328 14.77 25.73 2.90
N LEU A 329 14.84 24.52 2.33
CA LEU A 329 14.91 24.34 0.87
C LEU A 329 13.52 24.54 0.26
N ARG A 330 13.49 25.15 -0.93
CA ARG A 330 12.27 25.60 -1.62
C ARG A 330 12.41 25.37 -3.12
N LEU A 331 11.32 24.99 -3.78
CA LEU A 331 11.29 24.93 -5.23
C LEU A 331 11.05 26.34 -5.78
N ILE A 332 11.88 26.78 -6.71
CA ILE A 332 11.79 28.11 -7.32
C ILE A 332 11.40 27.97 -8.79
N ALA A 333 10.43 28.77 -9.22
CA ALA A 333 10.15 29.09 -10.61
C ALA A 333 10.76 30.46 -10.95
N ASP A 334 11.88 30.49 -11.65
CA ASP A 334 12.59 31.73 -11.96
C ASP A 334 12.02 32.39 -13.23
N LYS A 335 11.38 33.55 -13.04
CA LYS A 335 10.79 34.36 -14.13
C LYS A 335 11.81 35.24 -14.85
N ARG A 336 13.01 35.39 -14.28
CA ARG A 336 14.09 36.20 -14.87
C ARG A 336 14.79 35.46 -16.01
N VAL A 337 14.60 34.14 -16.09
CA VAL A 337 15.14 33.27 -17.14
C VAL A 337 14.10 33.12 -18.25
N HIS A 338 14.50 33.42 -19.49
CA HIS A 338 13.56 33.52 -20.62
C HIS A 338 13.69 32.40 -21.66
N SER A 339 14.68 31.52 -21.53
CA SER A 339 14.88 30.41 -22.45
C SER A 339 15.43 29.18 -21.76
N ARG A 340 15.28 28.02 -22.41
CA ARG A 340 15.85 26.76 -21.97
C ARG A 340 17.37 26.81 -21.92
N GLU A 341 17.98 27.49 -22.89
CA GLU A 341 19.42 27.69 -22.98
C GLU A 341 19.94 28.51 -21.78
N ASP A 342 19.21 29.56 -21.39
CA ASP A 342 19.56 30.42 -20.25
C ASP A 342 19.33 29.73 -18.90
N CYS A 343 18.32 28.86 -18.81
CA CYS A 343 18.15 27.97 -17.67
C CYS A 343 19.40 27.10 -17.48
N GLY A 344 20.01 26.71 -18.61
CA GLY A 344 21.25 25.97 -18.66
C GLY A 344 21.09 24.51 -18.29
N TYR A 345 22.23 23.82 -18.18
CA TYR A 345 22.31 22.39 -17.85
C TYR A 345 22.98 22.14 -16.49
N ALA A 346 23.05 23.18 -15.66
CA ALA A 346 23.63 23.08 -14.32
C ALA A 346 22.89 22.02 -13.50
N THR A 347 23.64 21.31 -12.65
CA THR A 347 23.10 20.24 -11.80
C THR A 347 21.97 20.80 -10.94
N GLY A 348 20.73 20.40 -11.24
CA GLY A 348 19.53 20.76 -10.48
C GLY A 348 18.45 21.49 -11.26
N ARG A 349 18.83 22.26 -12.29
CA ARG A 349 17.89 23.08 -13.04
C ARG A 349 17.06 22.26 -14.02
N GLN A 350 15.80 22.63 -14.19
CA GLN A 350 14.84 21.97 -15.06
C GLN A 350 13.96 23.01 -15.76
N TRP A 351 14.06 23.11 -17.08
CA TRP A 351 13.10 23.86 -17.88
C TRP A 351 11.81 23.04 -18.00
N MET A 352 10.69 23.59 -17.53
CA MET A 352 9.40 22.92 -17.54
C MET A 352 8.24 23.92 -17.55
N ALA A 353 7.10 23.49 -18.09
CA ALA A 353 5.87 24.25 -18.06
C ALA A 353 5.19 24.14 -16.69
N LEU A 354 4.80 25.28 -16.11
CA LEU A 354 3.90 25.35 -14.96
C LEU A 354 2.45 25.09 -15.40
N ARG A 355 2.06 25.69 -16.54
CA ARG A 355 0.77 25.54 -17.25
C ARG A 355 1.03 25.63 -18.75
N ASP A 356 0.06 25.23 -19.57
CA ASP A 356 0.19 25.34 -21.03
C ASP A 356 0.58 26.76 -21.45
N GLY A 357 1.76 26.90 -22.05
CA GLY A 357 2.31 28.18 -22.52
C GLY A 357 3.08 29.01 -21.48
N GLU A 358 3.22 28.53 -20.24
CA GLU A 358 3.97 29.20 -19.17
C GLU A 358 5.17 28.34 -18.74
N GLU A 359 6.32 28.54 -19.39
CA GLU A 359 7.57 27.83 -19.08
C GLU A 359 8.48 28.66 -18.18
N TYR A 360 9.09 28.00 -17.20
CA TYR A 360 10.04 28.61 -16.27
C TYR A 360 11.25 27.70 -16.08
N CYS A 361 12.33 28.29 -15.58
CA CYS A 361 13.46 27.54 -15.07
C CYS A 361 13.23 27.17 -13.60
N PHE A 362 13.13 25.88 -13.31
CA PHE A 362 12.89 25.36 -11.97
C PHE A 362 14.18 24.84 -11.33
N TYR A 363 14.40 25.19 -10.06
CA TYR A 363 15.53 24.70 -9.27
C TYR A 363 15.27 24.88 -7.77
N ILE A 364 16.12 24.27 -6.93
CA ILE A 364 16.02 24.40 -5.47
C ILE A 364 16.85 25.59 -5.00
N MET A 365 16.28 26.41 -4.12
CA MET A 365 17.00 27.43 -3.35
C MET A 365 16.84 27.19 -1.85
N ARG A 366 17.86 27.58 -1.07
CA ARG A 366 17.80 27.67 0.37
C ARG A 366 17.39 29.07 0.80
N TYR A 367 16.29 29.15 1.54
CA TYR A 367 15.83 30.37 2.19
C TYR A 367 16.48 30.52 3.56
N LYS A 368 17.04 31.70 3.83
CA LYS A 368 17.56 32.08 5.15
C LYS A 368 16.79 33.31 5.61
N PRO A 369 15.82 33.18 6.55
CA PRO A 369 15.04 34.31 7.03
C PRO A 369 15.91 35.37 7.75
N PHE A 370 17.08 34.95 8.26
CA PHE A 370 18.05 35.83 8.90
C PHE A 370 19.47 35.61 8.33
N GLY A 371 19.69 36.04 7.09
CA GLY A 371 20.97 35.96 6.37
C GLY A 371 22.07 36.92 6.88
N GLY A 372 22.12 37.18 8.19
CA GLY A 372 23.06 38.12 8.80
C GLY A 372 22.61 39.59 8.73
N ASN A 373 23.56 40.52 8.56
CA ASN A 373 23.33 41.98 8.61
C ASN A 373 22.44 42.55 7.47
N TRP A 374 21.95 41.71 6.56
CA TRP A 374 21.35 42.12 5.27
C TRP A 374 19.89 41.68 5.10
N GLY A 375 19.27 41.07 6.12
CA GLY A 375 17.89 40.57 6.05
C GLY A 375 17.78 39.15 5.50
N GLU A 376 16.66 38.85 4.85
CA GLU A 376 16.39 37.54 4.23
C GLU A 376 17.32 37.28 3.04
N SER A 377 17.78 36.04 2.85
CA SER A 377 18.58 35.65 1.69
C SER A 377 18.08 34.36 1.02
N TRP A 378 18.33 34.27 -0.28
CA TRP A 378 17.99 33.12 -1.13
C TRP A 378 19.24 32.69 -1.89
N ASP A 379 19.74 31.50 -1.61
CA ASP A 379 20.92 30.93 -2.26
C ASP A 379 20.51 29.72 -3.09
N GLU A 380 20.94 29.61 -4.34
CA GLU A 380 20.73 28.39 -5.13
C GLU A 380 21.42 27.21 -4.44
N ALA A 381 20.74 26.06 -4.38
CA ALA A 381 21.27 24.87 -3.76
C ALA A 381 22.56 24.42 -4.46
N GLU A 382 23.55 24.02 -3.68
CA GLU A 382 24.82 23.50 -4.18
C GLU A 382 24.64 22.10 -4.80
N GLU A 383 25.63 21.64 -5.57
CA GLU A 383 25.59 20.35 -6.28
C GLU A 383 25.44 19.14 -5.33
N ASP A 384 25.93 19.26 -4.10
CA ASP A 384 25.80 18.27 -3.05
C ASP A 384 24.32 17.99 -2.71
N VAL A 385 23.47 19.02 -2.63
CA VAL A 385 22.02 18.87 -2.39
C VAL A 385 21.39 18.01 -3.46
N TYR A 386 21.71 18.25 -4.74
CA TYR A 386 21.17 17.46 -5.85
C TYR A 386 21.72 16.03 -5.90
N THR A 387 22.98 15.84 -5.50
CA THR A 387 23.59 14.51 -5.35
C THR A 387 22.89 13.73 -4.24
N ASN A 388 22.60 14.38 -3.11
CA ASN A 388 21.88 13.80 -1.98
C ASN A 388 20.42 13.51 -2.34
N MET A 389 19.75 14.40 -3.09
CA MET A 389 18.43 14.11 -3.67
C MET A 389 18.45 12.82 -4.49
N ALA A 390 19.44 12.63 -5.37
CA ALA A 390 19.56 11.39 -6.15
C ALA A 390 19.80 10.15 -5.26
N LYS A 391 20.67 10.26 -4.24
CA LYS A 391 20.93 9.21 -3.23
C LYS A 391 19.66 8.76 -2.48
N TYR A 392 18.69 9.67 -2.36
CA TYR A 392 17.43 9.46 -1.65
C TYR A 392 16.21 9.32 -2.57
N ASN A 393 16.42 8.94 -3.85
CA ASN A 393 15.38 8.69 -4.85
C ASN A 393 14.54 9.93 -5.24
N LEU A 394 15.04 11.14 -4.98
CA LEU A 394 14.49 12.41 -5.45
C LEU A 394 15.22 12.96 -6.70
N GLY A 395 16.03 12.11 -7.35
CA GLY A 395 16.88 12.50 -8.49
C GLY A 395 16.13 12.72 -9.81
N ASN A 396 14.92 12.16 -9.98
CA ASN A 396 14.06 12.44 -11.13
C ASN A 396 13.35 13.79 -10.94
N ARG A 397 14.03 14.85 -11.37
CA ARG A 397 13.64 16.25 -11.10
C ARG A 397 12.31 16.63 -11.69
N ASP A 398 12.01 16.26 -12.94
CA ASP A 398 10.73 16.61 -13.57
C ASP A 398 9.55 16.00 -12.80
N SER A 399 9.63 14.73 -12.44
CA SER A 399 8.56 14.08 -11.65
C SER A 399 8.43 14.69 -10.25
N TYR A 400 9.56 14.90 -9.55
CA TYR A 400 9.55 15.46 -8.20
C TYR A 400 9.06 16.91 -8.17
N TYR A 401 9.55 17.77 -9.08
CA TYR A 401 9.14 19.18 -9.14
C TYR A 401 7.68 19.33 -9.55
N ARG A 402 7.18 18.49 -10.48
CA ARG A 402 5.73 18.49 -10.80
C ARG A 402 4.88 18.09 -9.61
N ALA A 403 5.27 17.07 -8.84
CA ALA A 403 4.53 16.67 -7.65
C ALA A 403 4.49 17.78 -6.58
N ILE A 404 5.58 18.53 -6.42
CA ILE A 404 5.60 19.73 -5.57
C ILE A 404 4.61 20.80 -6.10
N LEU A 405 4.61 21.04 -7.41
CA LEU A 405 3.73 22.02 -8.04
C LEU A 405 2.25 21.64 -7.95
N ASP A 406 1.92 20.35 -8.06
CA ASP A 406 0.55 19.86 -7.84
C ASP A 406 0.05 20.24 -6.45
N CYS A 407 0.90 20.13 -5.43
CA CYS A 407 0.55 20.62 -4.09
C CYS A 407 0.45 22.15 -4.04
N ALA A 408 1.43 22.86 -4.61
CA ALA A 408 1.47 24.31 -4.60
C ALA A 408 0.27 24.96 -5.32
N LEU A 409 -0.30 24.29 -6.33
CA LEU A 409 -1.47 24.75 -7.09
C LEU A 409 -2.80 24.17 -6.58
N SER A 410 -2.77 23.22 -5.66
CA SER A 410 -3.99 22.63 -5.08
C SER A 410 -4.73 23.62 -4.18
N ALA A 411 -6.06 23.63 -4.28
CA ALA A 411 -6.91 24.41 -3.37
C ALA A 411 -6.86 23.88 -1.92
N ASP A 412 -6.62 22.58 -1.76
CA ASP A 412 -6.40 21.93 -0.47
C ASP A 412 -4.91 21.61 -0.31
N LYS A 413 -4.29 22.15 0.75
CA LYS A 413 -2.88 21.90 1.08
C LYS A 413 -2.67 20.65 1.94
N GLN A 414 -3.76 20.00 2.35
CA GLN A 414 -3.67 18.73 3.03
C GLN A 414 -3.38 17.62 2.03
N LEU A 415 -2.63 16.62 2.47
CA LEU A 415 -2.45 15.40 1.71
C LEU A 415 -3.80 14.69 1.59
N VAL A 416 -4.26 14.52 0.34
CA VAL A 416 -5.45 13.75 0.01
C VAL A 416 -5.00 12.52 -0.76
N VAL A 417 -5.03 11.36 -0.10
CA VAL A 417 -4.55 10.07 -0.63
C VAL A 417 -5.24 9.75 -1.96
N ASP A 418 -6.55 9.95 -2.06
CA ASP A 418 -7.34 9.59 -3.26
C ASP A 418 -7.24 10.60 -4.42
N ASN A 419 -6.63 11.76 -4.20
CA ASN A 419 -6.46 12.78 -5.24
C ASN A 419 -5.09 12.62 -5.89
N LEU A 420 -5.03 11.96 -7.03
CA LEU A 420 -3.78 11.67 -7.74
C LEU A 420 -3.42 12.81 -8.70
N GLY A 421 -2.23 13.37 -8.48
CA GLY A 421 -1.59 14.32 -9.38
C GLY A 421 -0.75 13.63 -10.47
N PHE A 422 0.27 14.33 -10.93
CA PHE A 422 1.20 13.88 -11.94
C PHE A 422 1.84 12.53 -11.56
N ASN A 423 1.98 11.63 -12.54
CA ASN A 423 2.52 10.27 -12.37
C ASN A 423 1.82 9.41 -11.31
N GLY A 424 0.58 9.73 -10.91
CA GLY A 424 -0.14 8.95 -9.91
C GLY A 424 0.42 9.15 -8.50
N ILE A 425 1.05 10.30 -8.24
CA ILE A 425 1.51 10.72 -6.92
C ILE A 425 0.38 11.49 -6.24
N PRO A 426 0.00 11.18 -4.99
CA PRO A 426 -1.04 11.94 -4.29
C PRO A 426 -0.66 13.41 -4.17
N VAL A 427 -1.65 14.28 -4.42
CA VAL A 427 -1.48 15.71 -4.29
C VAL A 427 -1.05 16.03 -2.85
N CYS A 428 -0.01 16.87 -2.72
CA CYS A 428 0.63 17.18 -1.45
C CYS A 428 1.39 16.05 -0.75
N PHE A 429 1.68 14.95 -1.46
CA PHE A 429 2.66 13.97 -0.96
C PHE A 429 4.05 14.61 -0.83
N PHE A 430 4.52 15.34 -1.84
CA PHE A 430 5.69 16.22 -1.72
C PHE A 430 5.22 17.66 -1.55
N ASP A 431 5.38 18.18 -0.34
CA ASP A 431 4.85 19.46 0.12
C ASP A 431 5.95 20.51 0.37
N LEU A 432 7.08 20.39 -0.34
CA LEU A 432 8.11 21.41 -0.36
C LEU A 432 7.50 22.72 -0.87
N GLU A 433 7.65 23.84 -0.16
CA GLU A 433 7.01 25.08 -0.61
C GLU A 433 7.64 25.58 -1.93
N ALA A 434 6.79 26.12 -2.80
CA ALA A 434 7.18 26.61 -4.11
C ALA A 434 6.94 28.12 -4.27
N PHE A 435 7.89 28.81 -4.90
CA PHE A 435 7.88 30.27 -5.06
C PHE A 435 8.25 30.69 -6.49
N PHE A 436 7.63 31.77 -6.97
CA PHE A 436 8.14 32.55 -8.07
C PHE A 436 9.25 33.47 -7.59
N ILE A 437 10.33 33.57 -8.38
CA ILE A 437 11.37 34.59 -8.21
C ILE A 437 11.38 35.51 -9.43
N ASP A 438 11.31 36.82 -9.18
CA ASP A 438 11.39 37.88 -10.17
C ASP A 438 12.28 39.05 -9.70
N HIS A 439 12.56 39.99 -10.61
CA HIS A 439 13.27 41.22 -10.27
C HIS A 439 12.40 42.11 -9.38
N ASN A 440 12.97 42.62 -8.28
CA ASN A 440 12.27 43.58 -7.45
C ASN A 440 12.46 45.01 -8.00
N ASP A 441 11.56 45.43 -8.89
CA ASP A 441 11.59 46.75 -9.53
C ASP A 441 11.01 47.89 -8.66
N SER A 442 10.79 47.64 -7.37
CA SER A 442 10.16 48.61 -6.46
C SER A 442 11.04 49.87 -6.26
N PRO A 443 10.45 51.08 -6.16
CA PRO A 443 11.17 52.36 -6.01
C PRO A 443 12.10 52.47 -4.79
N GLU A 444 11.94 51.59 -3.80
CA GLU A 444 12.79 51.50 -2.63
C GLU A 444 14.06 50.68 -2.86
N CYS A 445 14.05 49.80 -3.87
CA CYS A 445 15.15 48.90 -4.20
C CYS A 445 16.04 49.42 -5.36
N ASN A 446 15.66 50.53 -6.00
CA ASN A 446 16.41 51.18 -7.09
C ASN A 446 17.15 52.47 -6.67
N SER A 447 17.09 52.84 -5.38
CA SER A 447 17.88 53.95 -4.80
C SER A 447 19.23 53.46 -4.28
N ASN A 448 20.22 54.35 -4.09
CA ASN A 448 21.57 54.05 -3.55
C ASN A 448 21.61 53.42 -2.13
N GLN A 449 20.48 52.93 -1.60
CA GLN A 449 20.33 52.20 -0.35
C GLN A 449 20.09 50.68 -0.55
N ILE A 450 20.48 50.12 -1.71
CA ILE A 450 20.49 48.66 -2.07
C ILE A 450 21.00 47.75 -0.94
N ASN A 451 21.72 48.31 0.02
CA ASN A 451 22.49 47.61 1.02
C ASN A 451 21.84 47.50 2.42
N LYS A 452 20.56 47.82 2.65
CA LYS A 452 19.99 47.63 4.01
C LYS A 452 18.57 47.07 4.11
N ILE A 453 17.74 47.15 3.07
CA ILE A 453 16.29 46.90 3.23
C ILE A 453 15.66 46.06 2.09
N CYS A 454 16.28 45.96 0.91
CA CYS A 454 15.75 45.16 -0.21
C CYS A 454 16.76 44.15 -0.76
N PRO A 455 16.49 42.84 -0.71
CA PRO A 455 17.08 41.91 -1.67
C PRO A 455 16.66 42.33 -3.10
N PRO A 456 17.53 42.21 -4.12
CA PRO A 456 17.19 42.54 -5.52
C PRO A 456 16.15 41.58 -6.14
N VAL A 457 15.68 40.61 -5.36
CA VAL A 457 14.76 39.55 -5.75
C VAL A 457 13.47 39.72 -4.96
N LYS A 458 12.34 39.55 -5.65
CA LYS A 458 11.04 39.38 -5.03
C LYS A 458 10.64 37.91 -5.14
N ALA A 459 10.20 37.34 -4.02
CA ALA A 459 9.72 35.97 -3.92
C ALA A 459 8.21 36.00 -3.64
N THR A 460 7.43 35.30 -4.46
CA THR A 460 5.97 35.21 -4.30
C THR A 460 5.57 33.74 -4.28
N SER A 461 4.80 33.30 -3.28
CA SER A 461 4.33 31.91 -3.24
C SER A 461 3.54 31.56 -4.50
N ILE A 462 3.75 30.34 -5.01
CA ILE A 462 2.91 29.76 -6.06
C ILE A 462 1.66 29.21 -5.37
N ALA A 463 0.47 29.71 -5.75
CA ALA A 463 -0.82 29.36 -5.18
C ALA A 463 -1.87 29.10 -6.28
#